data_AF-A0A8S2ZCS0-F1
#
_entry.id   AF-A0A8S2ZCS0-F1
#
_cell.length_a   1.000
_cell.length_b   1.000
_cell.length_c   1.000
_cell.angle_alpha   90.00
_cell.angle_beta   90.00
_cell.angle_gamma   90.00
#
_symmetry.space_group_name_H-M   'P 1'
#
loop_
_entity.id
_entity.type
_entity.pdbx_description
1 polymer ?
#
loop_
_entity_poly.entity_id
_entity_poly.type
_entity_poly.pdbx_seq_one_letter_code
_entity_poly.pdbx_strand_id
1 'polypeptide(L)'
;MASLNRCSVCTKRAGTCFCPGCNAYFCDDDFHSHRGKLLNELDGLTIDRNEIQAKITEAFSNNQSVKNVLVKIDEWQQKNIERIKQAADTAKQQVLQIMNAKQKDIKIRFQTLSQELQELRDTKGVVEQDIARLQQEIRQINDELALLVQSPAIELNTKHSDQIVWNQMIYVEEKSMHSDYQISQINPSCE
;
A
#
# COMPACT_ATOMS: atom_id res chain seq x y z
N MET A 1 14.24 79.82 -13.03
CA MET A 1 13.26 79.53 -14.08
C MET A 1 12.96 78.04 -14.02
N ALA A 2 11.76 77.64 -13.60
CA ALA A 2 11.40 76.23 -13.56
C ALA A 2 11.24 75.75 -15.01
N SER A 3 12.17 74.91 -15.48
CA SER A 3 11.98 74.14 -16.71
C SER A 3 10.74 73.26 -16.49
N LEU A 4 9.61 73.67 -17.05
CA LEU A 4 8.39 72.85 -17.03
C LEU A 4 8.72 71.54 -17.76
N ASN A 5 8.82 70.44 -17.00
CA ASN A 5 8.88 69.11 -17.58
C ASN A 5 7.65 68.95 -18.48
N ARG A 6 7.85 68.53 -19.73
CA ARG A 6 6.75 68.27 -20.67
C ARG A 6 6.23 66.85 -20.47
N CYS A 7 5.00 66.60 -20.89
CA CYS A 7 4.46 65.24 -20.91
C CYS A 7 5.31 64.34 -21.81
N SER A 8 5.73 63.18 -21.31
CA SER A 8 6.59 62.22 -22.01
C SER A 8 5.86 61.46 -23.13
N VAL A 9 4.52 61.51 -23.15
CA VAL A 9 3.67 60.86 -24.18
C VAL A 9 3.29 61.84 -25.28
N CYS A 10 2.52 62.90 -24.96
CA CYS A 10 2.04 63.82 -25.99
C CYS A 10 2.98 64.98 -26.31
N THR A 11 3.97 65.28 -25.47
CA THR A 11 4.96 66.41 -25.55
C THR A 11 4.40 67.84 -25.68
N LYS A 12 3.09 67.98 -25.88
CA LYS A 12 2.38 69.23 -26.11
C LYS A 12 2.03 69.98 -24.82
N ARG A 13 1.70 69.25 -23.75
CA ARG A 13 1.23 69.80 -22.46
C ARG A 13 2.32 69.71 -21.38
N ALA A 14 2.16 70.51 -20.32
CA ALA A 14 3.00 70.43 -19.13
C ALA A 14 2.84 69.06 -18.45
N GLY A 15 3.95 68.45 -18.07
CA GLY A 15 4.01 67.21 -17.31
C GLY A 15 3.88 67.51 -15.82
N THR A 16 2.64 67.56 -15.32
CA THR A 16 2.32 67.90 -13.94
C THR A 16 2.33 66.70 -13.00
N CYS A 17 2.24 65.48 -13.55
CA CYS A 17 2.17 64.23 -12.78
C CYS A 17 3.44 63.41 -13.02
N PHE A 18 4.10 62.93 -11.96
CA PHE A 18 5.29 62.09 -12.07
C PHE A 18 4.96 60.63 -11.74
N CYS A 19 5.35 59.69 -12.61
CA CYS A 19 5.25 58.26 -12.34
C CYS A 19 6.63 57.72 -11.93
N PRO A 20 6.81 57.21 -10.70
CA PRO A 20 8.09 56.66 -10.25
C PRO A 20 8.45 55.36 -10.98
N GLY A 21 7.46 54.54 -11.34
CA GLY A 21 7.69 53.27 -12.04
C GLY A 21 8.23 53.46 -13.47
N CYS A 22 7.79 54.52 -14.16
CA CYS A 22 8.31 54.88 -15.48
C CYS A 22 9.45 55.90 -15.43
N ASN A 23 9.72 56.47 -14.24
CA ASN A 23 10.63 57.60 -14.05
C ASN A 23 10.39 58.75 -15.06
N ALA A 24 9.13 59.13 -15.26
CA ALA A 24 8.72 60.06 -16.32
C ALA A 24 7.57 60.99 -15.88
N TYR A 25 7.51 62.18 -16.47
CA TYR A 25 6.43 63.16 -16.26
C TYR A 25 5.35 63.03 -17.34
N PHE A 26 4.08 63.16 -16.94
CA PHE A 26 2.88 63.04 -17.77
C PHE A 26 1.97 64.25 -17.53
N CYS A 27 1.20 64.65 -18.54
CA CYS A 27 0.05 65.53 -18.30
C CYS A 27 -1.09 64.70 -17.67
N ASP A 28 -2.09 65.38 -17.11
CA ASP A 28 -3.20 64.73 -16.37
C ASP A 28 -3.90 63.63 -17.19
N ASP A 29 -4.33 63.94 -18.43
CA ASP A 29 -4.99 62.98 -19.34
C ASP A 29 -4.12 61.74 -19.61
N ASP A 30 -2.85 61.93 -19.98
CA ASP A 30 -1.93 60.84 -20.34
C ASP A 30 -1.56 60.02 -19.08
N PHE A 31 -1.49 60.65 -17.90
CA PHE A 31 -1.26 59.96 -16.63
C PHE A 31 -2.47 59.09 -16.25
N HIS A 32 -3.69 59.60 -16.42
CA HIS A 32 -4.91 58.83 -16.17
C HIS A 32 -5.00 57.63 -17.12
N SER A 33 -4.71 57.82 -18.41
CA SER A 33 -4.65 56.72 -19.38
C SER A 33 -3.58 55.68 -19.01
N HIS A 34 -2.38 56.12 -18.62
CA HIS A 34 -1.30 55.24 -18.18
C HIS A 34 -1.70 54.39 -16.97
N ARG A 35 -2.28 55.03 -15.93
CA ARG A 35 -2.78 54.32 -14.75
C ARG A 35 -3.93 53.36 -15.08
N GLY A 36 -4.82 53.76 -15.99
CA GLY A 36 -5.89 52.88 -16.49
C GLY A 36 -5.35 51.62 -17.16
N LYS A 37 -4.31 51.74 -18.01
CA LYS A 37 -3.67 50.57 -18.62
C LYS A 37 -3.07 49.60 -17.60
N LEU A 38 -2.37 50.11 -16.60
CA LEU A 38 -1.79 49.27 -15.53
C LEU A 38 -2.86 48.55 -14.70
N LEU A 39 -3.98 49.21 -14.42
CA LEU A 39 -5.10 48.57 -13.73
C LEU A 39 -5.71 47.46 -14.59
N ASN A 40 -5.90 47.70 -15.89
CA ASN A 40 -6.40 46.67 -16.82
C ASN A 40 -5.44 45.46 -16.92
N GLU A 41 -4.13 45.70 -16.91
CA GLU A 41 -3.12 44.62 -16.89
C GLU A 41 -3.21 43.80 -15.59
N LEU A 42 -3.39 44.47 -14.45
CA LEU A 42 -3.58 43.80 -13.15
C LEU A 42 -4.89 43.00 -13.09
N ASP A 43 -5.97 43.52 -13.68
CA ASP A 43 -7.23 42.79 -13.80
C ASP A 43 -7.04 41.53 -14.66
N GLY A 44 -6.27 41.63 -15.76
CA GLY A 44 -5.87 40.48 -16.57
C GLY A 44 -5.12 39.42 -15.76
N LEU A 45 -4.11 39.81 -14.98
CA LEU A 45 -3.38 38.88 -14.10
C LEU A 45 -4.30 38.24 -13.04
N THR A 46 -5.30 38.97 -12.56
CA THR A 46 -6.28 38.45 -11.60
C THR A 46 -7.16 37.38 -12.23
N ILE A 47 -7.56 37.56 -13.49
CA ILE A 47 -8.29 36.56 -14.27
C ILE A 47 -7.43 35.31 -14.45
N ASP A 48 -6.19 35.45 -14.94
CA ASP A 48 -5.25 34.33 -15.15
C ASP A 48 -5.03 33.53 -13.86
N ARG A 49 -4.82 34.23 -12.73
CA ARG A 49 -4.66 33.61 -11.41
C ARG A 49 -5.90 32.81 -11.01
N ASN A 50 -7.10 33.33 -11.28
CA ASN A 50 -8.34 32.63 -10.95
C ASN A 50 -8.56 31.40 -11.84
N GLU A 51 -8.19 31.47 -13.12
CA GLU A 51 -8.21 30.30 -14.01
C GLU A 51 -7.23 29.22 -13.56
N ILE A 52 -6.01 29.58 -13.16
CA ILE A 52 -5.04 28.63 -12.60
C ILE A 52 -5.60 27.99 -11.33
N GLN A 53 -6.19 28.78 -10.44
CA GLN A 53 -6.82 28.26 -9.21
C GLN A 53 -7.96 27.27 -9.51
N ALA A 54 -8.76 27.54 -10.55
CA ALA A 54 -9.81 26.61 -11.00
C ALA A 54 -9.21 25.31 -11.54
N LYS A 55 -8.18 25.39 -12.39
CA LYS A 55 -7.46 24.23 -12.95
C LYS A 55 -6.81 23.38 -11.85
N ILE A 56 -6.20 23.99 -10.83
CA ILE A 56 -5.66 23.29 -9.66
C ILE A 56 -6.77 22.52 -8.95
N THR A 57 -7.88 23.20 -8.63
CA THR A 57 -9.02 22.58 -7.96
C THR A 57 -9.54 21.38 -8.74
N GLU A 58 -9.74 21.52 -10.05
CA GLU A 58 -10.21 20.45 -10.93
C GLU A 58 -9.24 19.26 -10.97
N ALA A 59 -7.94 19.52 -11.14
CA ALA A 59 -6.90 18.50 -11.22
C ALA A 59 -6.80 17.63 -9.95
N PHE A 60 -7.06 18.21 -8.78
CA PHE A 60 -7.02 17.48 -7.50
C PHE A 60 -8.37 16.87 -7.10
N SER A 61 -9.51 17.51 -7.40
CA SER A 61 -10.83 16.97 -7.05
C SER A 61 -11.24 15.76 -7.91
N ASN A 62 -10.83 15.73 -9.19
CA ASN A 62 -11.21 14.69 -10.15
C ASN A 62 -10.04 13.80 -10.58
N ASN A 63 -9.03 13.63 -9.72
CA ASN A 63 -7.87 12.80 -10.04
C ASN A 63 -8.23 11.30 -10.03
N GLN A 64 -8.86 10.84 -11.11
CA GLN A 64 -9.28 9.45 -11.28
C GLN A 64 -8.08 8.50 -11.26
N SER A 65 -6.90 8.95 -11.70
CA SER A 65 -5.67 8.15 -11.61
C SER A 65 -5.30 7.82 -10.17
N VAL A 66 -5.33 8.80 -9.25
CA VAL A 66 -5.06 8.55 -7.81
C VAL A 66 -6.11 7.61 -7.24
N LYS A 67 -7.40 7.84 -7.52
CA LYS A 67 -8.50 6.95 -7.09
C LYS A 67 -8.27 5.52 -7.58
N ASN A 68 -7.90 5.33 -8.84
CA ASN A 68 -7.61 4.02 -9.41
C ASN A 68 -6.41 3.33 -8.74
N VAL A 69 -5.36 4.07 -8.37
CA VAL A 69 -4.22 3.51 -7.63
C VAL A 69 -4.65 3.07 -6.23
N LEU A 70 -5.46 3.86 -5.52
CA LEU A 70 -6.01 3.49 -4.21
C LEU A 70 -6.85 2.20 -4.30
N VAL A 71 -7.73 2.08 -5.29
CA VAL A 71 -8.51 0.84 -5.51
C VAL A 71 -7.60 -0.37 -5.72
N LYS A 72 -6.50 -0.22 -6.50
CA LYS A 72 -5.55 -1.32 -6.71
C LYS A 72 -4.83 -1.73 -5.42
N ILE A 73 -4.53 -0.78 -4.54
CA ILE A 73 -3.96 -1.06 -3.22
C ILE A 73 -4.96 -1.88 -2.38
N ASP A 74 -6.23 -1.47 -2.36
CA ASP A 74 -7.29 -2.18 -1.64
C ASP A 74 -7.51 -3.59 -2.19
N GLU A 75 -7.55 -3.76 -3.52
CA GLU A 75 -7.65 -5.07 -4.18
C GLU A 75 -6.46 -5.98 -3.82
N TRP A 76 -5.24 -5.43 -3.84
CA TRP A 76 -4.04 -6.14 -3.45
C TRP A 76 -4.11 -6.59 -1.98
N GLN A 77 -4.57 -5.71 -1.08
CA GLN A 77 -4.74 -6.02 0.33
C GLN A 77 -5.75 -7.15 0.52
N GLN A 78 -6.94 -7.05 -0.06
CA GLN A 78 -7.99 -8.06 0.06
C GLN A 78 -7.51 -9.43 -0.43
N LYS A 79 -6.84 -9.45 -1.59
CA LYS A 79 -6.30 -10.69 -2.17
C LYS A 79 -5.26 -11.36 -1.26
N ASN A 80 -4.39 -10.58 -0.61
CA ASN A 80 -3.37 -11.15 0.28
C ASN A 80 -3.96 -11.60 1.62
N ILE A 81 -4.95 -10.90 2.17
CA ILE A 81 -5.70 -11.38 3.34
C ILE A 81 -6.33 -12.75 3.04
N GLU A 82 -6.95 -12.90 1.88
CA GLU A 82 -7.58 -14.16 1.48
C GLU A 82 -6.56 -15.31 1.37
N ARG A 83 -5.38 -15.05 0.78
CA ARG A 83 -4.29 -16.03 0.73
C ARG A 83 -3.81 -16.45 2.12
N ILE A 84 -3.69 -15.50 3.05
CA ILE A 84 -3.28 -15.79 4.43
C ILE A 84 -4.33 -16.67 5.12
N LYS A 85 -5.62 -16.38 4.93
CA LYS A 85 -6.71 -17.22 5.46
C LYS A 85 -6.65 -18.64 4.91
N GLN A 86 -6.48 -18.80 3.59
CA GLN A 86 -6.36 -20.11 2.94
C GLN A 86 -5.16 -20.91 3.46
N ALA A 87 -4.01 -20.25 3.66
CA ALA A 87 -2.84 -20.88 4.25
C ALA A 87 -3.11 -21.34 5.70
N ALA A 88 -3.76 -20.49 6.51
CA ALA A 88 -4.13 -20.83 7.88
C ALA A 88 -5.12 -22.00 7.94
N ASP A 89 -6.12 -22.03 7.06
CA ASP A 89 -7.10 -23.11 7.01
C ASP A 89 -6.47 -24.42 6.53
N THR A 90 -5.53 -24.37 5.60
CA THR A 90 -4.73 -25.54 5.19
C THR A 90 -3.93 -26.08 6.37
N ALA A 91 -3.26 -25.22 7.14
CA ALA A 91 -2.52 -25.64 8.34
C ALA A 91 -3.45 -26.28 9.39
N LYS A 92 -4.64 -25.72 9.64
CA LYS A 92 -5.64 -26.33 10.54
C LYS A 92 -6.07 -27.72 10.05
N GLN A 93 -6.32 -27.88 8.75
CA GLN A 93 -6.69 -29.17 8.19
C GLN A 93 -5.58 -30.21 8.34
N GLN A 94 -4.31 -29.82 8.16
CA GLN A 94 -3.16 -30.70 8.40
C GLN A 94 -3.11 -31.18 9.87
N VAL A 95 -3.34 -30.28 10.83
CA VAL A 95 -3.42 -30.65 12.26
C VAL A 95 -4.50 -31.70 12.49
N LEU A 96 -5.72 -31.46 11.97
CA LEU A 96 -6.83 -32.39 12.12
C LEU A 96 -6.56 -33.74 11.44
N GLN A 97 -5.92 -33.75 10.27
CA GLN A 97 -5.55 -34.99 9.57
C GLN A 97 -4.55 -35.81 10.37
N ILE A 98 -3.50 -35.18 10.91
CA ILE A 98 -2.51 -35.86 11.76
C ILE A 98 -3.19 -36.48 12.99
N MET A 99 -4.04 -35.71 13.68
CA MET A 99 -4.77 -36.19 14.86
C MET A 99 -5.73 -37.34 14.53
N ASN A 100 -6.50 -37.23 13.45
CA ASN A 100 -7.43 -38.27 13.01
C ASN A 100 -6.68 -39.54 12.60
N ALA A 101 -5.54 -39.43 11.92
CA ALA A 101 -4.71 -40.57 11.55
C ALA A 101 -4.17 -41.29 12.79
N LYS A 102 -3.65 -40.54 13.77
CA LYS A 102 -3.18 -41.10 15.05
C LYS A 102 -4.29 -41.78 15.83
N GLN A 103 -5.46 -41.14 15.93
CA GLN A 103 -6.62 -41.73 16.59
C GLN A 103 -7.06 -43.03 15.92
N LYS A 104 -7.08 -43.06 14.58
CA LYS A 104 -7.45 -44.25 13.81
C LYS A 104 -6.46 -45.39 14.03
N ASP A 105 -5.15 -45.10 14.00
CA ASP A 105 -4.10 -46.10 14.23
C ASP A 105 -4.21 -46.74 15.62
N ILE A 106 -4.31 -45.92 16.67
CA ILE A 106 -4.49 -46.40 18.05
C ILE A 106 -5.75 -47.26 18.17
N LYS A 107 -6.87 -46.83 17.56
CA LYS A 107 -8.13 -47.58 17.60
C LYS A 107 -8.01 -48.95 16.94
N ILE A 108 -7.35 -49.04 15.79
CA ILE A 108 -7.13 -50.31 15.08
C ILE A 108 -6.25 -51.23 15.93
N ARG A 109 -5.11 -50.74 16.42
CA ARG A 109 -4.20 -51.52 17.28
C ARG A 109 -4.90 -52.04 18.53
N PHE A 110 -5.70 -51.20 19.18
CA PHE A 110 -6.47 -51.60 20.36
C PHE A 110 -7.54 -52.66 20.04
N GLN A 111 -8.19 -52.58 18.88
CA GLN A 111 -9.15 -53.58 18.43
C GLN A 111 -8.46 -54.93 18.14
N THR A 112 -7.32 -54.91 17.45
CA THR A 112 -6.51 -56.12 17.19
C THR A 112 -6.06 -56.77 18.50
N LEU A 113 -5.53 -55.98 19.43
CA LEU A 113 -5.14 -56.44 20.76
C LEU A 113 -6.32 -57.10 21.50
N SER A 114 -7.50 -56.48 21.43
CA SER A 114 -8.71 -57.01 22.08
C SER A 114 -9.16 -58.36 21.47
N GLN A 115 -9.07 -58.51 20.15
CA GLN A 115 -9.39 -59.77 19.46
C GLN A 115 -8.40 -60.86 19.85
N GLU A 116 -7.10 -60.55 19.84
CA GLU A 116 -6.07 -61.50 20.20
C GLU A 116 -6.18 -61.97 21.65
N LEU A 117 -6.47 -61.07 22.60
CA LEU A 117 -6.75 -61.44 23.99
C LEU A 117 -7.92 -62.41 24.13
N GLN A 118 -8.96 -62.24 23.31
CA GLN A 118 -10.13 -63.10 23.30
C GLN A 118 -9.78 -64.48 22.71
N GLU A 119 -9.08 -64.54 21.58
CA GLU A 119 -8.65 -65.79 20.93
C GLU A 119 -7.73 -66.62 21.83
N LEU A 120 -6.76 -65.99 22.48
CA LEU A 120 -5.84 -66.63 23.42
C LEU A 120 -6.57 -67.20 24.64
N ARG A 121 -7.59 -66.49 25.14
CA ARG A 121 -8.46 -66.97 26.22
C ARG A 121 -9.27 -68.20 25.79
N ASP A 122 -9.84 -68.16 24.58
CA ASP A 122 -10.74 -69.21 24.08
C ASP A 122 -9.98 -70.49 23.72
N THR A 123 -8.78 -70.36 23.15
CA THR A 123 -7.93 -71.48 22.75
C THR A 123 -7.13 -72.08 23.91
N LYS A 124 -7.04 -71.39 25.06
CA LYS A 124 -6.21 -71.76 26.22
C LYS A 124 -4.72 -71.98 25.90
N GLY A 125 -4.25 -71.52 24.75
CA GLY A 125 -2.88 -71.72 24.25
C GLY A 125 -1.89 -70.63 24.63
N VAL A 126 -2.09 -69.96 25.77
CA VAL A 126 -1.29 -68.80 26.18
C VAL A 126 0.10 -69.23 26.65
N VAL A 127 1.15 -68.60 26.11
CA VAL A 127 2.52 -68.73 26.62
C VAL A 127 3.05 -67.39 27.16
N GLU A 128 4.15 -67.45 27.94
CA GLU A 128 4.72 -66.28 28.61
C GLU A 128 5.12 -65.17 27.64
N GLN A 129 5.56 -65.55 26.43
CA GLN A 129 5.92 -64.60 25.38
C GLN A 129 4.72 -63.78 24.89
N ASP A 130 3.53 -64.38 24.80
CA ASP A 130 2.31 -63.68 24.42
C ASP A 130 1.96 -62.63 25.47
N ILE A 131 1.99 -63.01 26.74
CA ILE A 131 1.71 -62.09 27.86
C ILE A 131 2.70 -60.91 27.85
N ALA A 132 4.00 -61.18 27.68
CA ALA A 132 5.01 -60.14 27.65
C ALA A 132 4.79 -59.14 26.50
N ARG A 133 4.45 -59.64 25.30
CA ARG A 133 4.16 -58.79 24.13
C ARG A 133 2.89 -57.97 24.33
N LEU A 134 1.79 -58.60 24.76
CA LEU A 134 0.51 -57.91 24.97
C LEU A 134 0.64 -56.80 26.03
N GLN A 135 1.37 -57.06 27.11
CA GLN A 135 1.69 -56.03 28.11
C GLN A 135 2.50 -54.87 27.54
N GLN A 136 3.45 -55.16 26.64
CA GLN A 136 4.22 -54.12 25.97
C GLN A 136 3.33 -53.27 25.05
N GLU A 137 2.45 -53.90 24.26
CA GLU A 137 1.51 -53.17 23.40
C GLU A 137 0.55 -52.29 24.20
N ILE A 138 0.01 -52.79 25.33
CA ILE A 138 -0.83 -51.99 26.24
C ILE A 138 -0.08 -50.76 26.77
N ARG A 139 1.18 -50.93 27.19
CA ARG A 139 2.01 -49.81 27.66
C ARG A 139 2.22 -48.77 26.55
N GLN A 140 2.58 -49.22 25.34
CA GLN A 140 2.79 -48.32 24.20
C GLN A 140 1.52 -47.52 23.85
N ILE A 141 0.36 -48.18 23.79
CA ILE A 141 -0.92 -47.49 23.53
C ILE A 141 -1.21 -46.45 24.61
N ASN A 142 -1.00 -46.78 25.89
CA ASN A 142 -1.20 -45.85 26.99
C ASN A 142 -0.25 -44.65 26.95
N ASP A 143 1.03 -44.89 26.64
CA ASP A 143 2.04 -43.82 26.51
C ASP A 143 1.69 -42.88 25.35
N GLU A 144 1.29 -43.43 24.19
CA GLU A 144 0.85 -42.63 23.04
C GLU A 144 -0.42 -41.81 23.34
N LEU A 145 -1.39 -42.39 24.06
CA LEU A 145 -2.58 -41.66 24.52
C LEU A 145 -2.22 -40.54 25.49
N ALA A 146 -1.32 -40.80 26.44
CA ALA A 146 -0.86 -39.79 27.39
C ALA A 146 -0.18 -38.62 26.67
N LEU A 147 0.65 -38.92 25.66
CA LEU A 147 1.28 -37.89 24.82
C LEU A 147 0.25 -37.04 24.10
N LEU A 148 -0.78 -37.64 23.48
CA LEU A 148 -1.84 -36.88 22.78
C LEU A 148 -2.62 -35.92 23.70
N VAL A 149 -2.73 -36.24 24.98
CA VAL A 149 -3.45 -35.42 25.98
C VAL A 149 -2.56 -34.34 26.60
N GLN A 150 -1.28 -34.65 26.82
CA GLN A 150 -0.38 -33.81 27.62
C GLN A 150 0.52 -32.89 26.78
N SER A 151 0.84 -33.25 25.54
CA SER A 151 1.66 -32.43 24.64
C SER A 151 1.11 -32.50 23.23
N PRO A 152 0.77 -31.38 22.58
CA PRO A 152 0.43 -31.43 21.17
C PRO A 152 1.66 -31.95 20.42
N ALA A 153 1.55 -33.12 19.79
CA ALA A 153 2.58 -33.73 18.96
C ALA A 153 2.87 -32.92 17.67
N ILE A 154 2.35 -31.70 17.59
CA ILE A 154 2.29 -30.86 16.41
C ILE A 154 2.72 -29.46 16.82
N GLU A 155 3.80 -28.97 16.22
CA GLU A 155 4.34 -27.64 16.44
C GLU A 155 3.94 -26.74 15.27
N LEU A 156 3.48 -25.52 15.57
CA LEU A 156 3.23 -24.49 14.57
C LEU A 156 4.56 -23.80 14.23
N ASN A 157 4.94 -23.80 12.94
CA ASN A 157 6.13 -23.10 12.48
C ASN A 157 5.75 -21.85 11.66
N THR A 158 6.04 -20.66 12.21
CA THR A 158 5.80 -19.35 11.58
C THR A 158 7.08 -18.66 11.09
N LYS A 159 8.25 -19.32 11.16
CA LYS A 159 9.56 -18.66 10.94
C LYS A 159 9.66 -17.93 9.59
N HIS A 160 9.00 -18.46 8.56
CA HIS A 160 8.98 -17.84 7.24
C HIS A 160 8.08 -16.60 7.15
N SER A 161 6.96 -16.56 7.87
CA SER A 161 6.10 -15.36 7.89
C SER A 161 6.75 -14.21 8.65
N ASP A 162 7.51 -14.53 9.70
CA ASP A 162 8.13 -13.53 10.57
C ASP A 162 9.28 -12.76 9.89
N GLN A 163 9.78 -13.29 8.78
CA GLN A 163 10.84 -12.68 7.96
C GLN A 163 10.31 -11.78 6.85
N ILE A 164 8.99 -11.69 6.66
CA ILE A 164 8.39 -10.92 5.57
C ILE A 164 8.53 -9.41 5.85
N VAL A 165 9.24 -8.72 4.95
CA VAL A 165 9.38 -7.26 4.94
C VAL A 165 8.22 -6.64 4.16
N TRP A 166 7.11 -6.36 4.85
CA TRP A 166 5.83 -5.97 4.23
C TRP A 166 5.88 -4.69 3.39
N ASN A 167 6.70 -3.71 3.76
CA ASN A 167 6.86 -2.46 3.01
C ASN A 167 7.59 -2.62 1.67
N GLN A 168 8.20 -3.78 1.41
CA GLN A 168 8.79 -4.10 0.11
C GLN A 168 7.82 -4.91 -0.78
N MET A 169 6.70 -5.39 -0.22
CA MET A 169 5.71 -6.14 -1.00
C MET A 169 4.76 -5.24 -1.80
N ILE A 170 4.59 -3.99 -1.37
CA ILE A 170 3.84 -2.96 -2.09
C ILE A 170 4.47 -1.59 -1.81
N TYR A 171 4.68 -0.81 -2.86
CA TYR A 171 5.16 0.56 -2.78
C TYR A 171 4.55 1.39 -3.89
N VAL A 172 4.57 2.71 -3.71
CA VAL A 172 4.10 3.69 -4.70
C VAL A 172 5.29 4.55 -5.10
N GLU A 173 5.52 4.65 -6.41
CA GLU A 173 6.54 5.51 -7.00
C GLU A 173 5.89 6.67 -7.76
N GLU A 174 6.44 7.86 -7.58
CA GLU A 174 6.10 9.01 -8.41
C GLU A 174 6.79 8.88 -9.77
N LYS A 175 6.01 8.87 -10.85
CA LYS A 175 6.58 9.00 -12.19
C LYS A 175 6.97 10.46 -12.41
N SER A 176 8.26 10.78 -12.32
CA SER A 176 8.77 12.11 -12.64
C SER A 176 8.45 12.47 -14.10
N MET A 177 7.69 13.54 -14.32
CA MET A 177 7.37 14.09 -15.65
C MET A 177 8.41 15.14 -16.11
N HIS A 178 9.66 15.06 -15.67
CA HIS A 178 10.70 16.07 -15.92
C HIS A 178 11.97 15.47 -16.56
N SER A 179 11.86 14.90 -17.76
CA SER A 179 13.05 14.61 -18.59
C SER A 179 12.97 15.08 -20.05
N ASP A 180 11.78 15.33 -20.61
CA ASP A 180 11.68 15.42 -22.08
C ASP A 180 11.44 16.84 -22.62
N TYR A 181 11.25 17.86 -21.76
CA TYR A 181 10.90 19.22 -22.20
C TYR A 181 12.06 20.23 -22.25
N GLN A 182 13.29 19.85 -21.86
CA GLN A 182 14.42 20.80 -21.79
C GLN A 182 15.44 20.70 -22.94
N ILE A 183 15.24 19.85 -23.97
CA ILE A 183 16.20 19.73 -25.08
C ILE A 183 15.83 20.58 -26.31
N SER A 184 14.65 21.22 -26.38
CA SER A 184 14.21 21.91 -27.61
C SER A 184 14.28 23.44 -27.62
N GLN A 185 14.75 24.13 -26.57
CA GLN A 185 14.84 25.60 -26.57
C GLN A 185 16.16 26.19 -26.06
N ILE A 186 17.28 25.65 -26.51
CA ILE A 186 18.54 26.40 -26.56
C ILE A 186 19.08 26.35 -27.98
N ASN A 187 18.77 27.37 -28.77
CA ASN A 187 19.65 27.84 -29.83
C ASN A 187 19.64 29.38 -29.80
N PRO A 188 20.78 30.01 -29.45
CA PRO A 188 20.97 31.45 -29.60
C PRO A 188 21.51 31.72 -31.02
N SER A 189 20.79 32.52 -31.79
CA SER A 189 21.37 33.23 -32.93
C SER A 189 21.16 34.72 -32.70
N CYS A 190 22.21 35.36 -32.18
CA CYS A 190 22.46 36.77 -32.41
C CYS A 190 22.89 36.94 -33.88
N GLU A 191 22.19 37.79 -34.61
CA GLU A 191 22.72 38.68 -35.65
C GLU A 191 22.10 40.06 -35.46
#